data_AF-N9HLU2-F1
#
_entry.id   AF-N9HLU2-F1
#
_cell.length_a   1.000
_cell.length_b   1.000
_cell.length_c   1.000
_cell.angle_alpha   90.00
_cell.angle_beta   90.00
_cell.angle_gamma   90.00
#
_symmetry.space_group_name_H-M   'P 1'
#
loop_
_entity.id
_entity.type
_entity.pdbx_description
1 polymer ?
#
loop_
_entity_poly.entity_id
_entity_poly.type
_entity_poly.pdbx_seq_one_letter_code
_entity_poly.pdbx_strand_id
1 'polypeptide(L)'
;MLSVISANFLLSFIAICTATAFMFSAYTIFWSIPSKYLSGSAAAGGIALINSIGLLGGFVSPNIMGIAQSMTGSMLAGWFTIAVIMMLGGAFLIYAFRLKKQVVSQQVTRAALIVDK
;
A
#
# COMPACT_ATOMS: atom_id res chain seq x y z
N MET A 1 -3.48 20.74 30.22
CA MET A 1 -3.90 20.14 28.94
C MET A 1 -3.51 20.95 27.70
N LEU A 2 -3.19 22.26 27.79
CA LEU A 2 -2.67 23.04 26.65
C LEU A 2 -1.17 22.86 26.34
N SER A 3 -0.35 22.38 27.28
CA SER A 3 1.11 22.28 27.09
C SER A 3 1.56 21.10 26.20
N VAL A 4 0.79 20.01 26.16
CA VAL A 4 1.11 18.83 25.31
C VAL A 4 0.79 19.09 23.83
N ILE A 5 -0.13 20.03 23.55
CA ILE A 5 -0.50 20.43 22.19
C ILE A 5 0.61 21.29 21.56
N SER A 6 1.30 22.13 22.33
CA SER A 6 2.24 23.12 21.77
C SER A 6 3.64 22.58 21.43
N ALA A 7 4.11 21.51 22.06
CA ALA A 7 5.52 21.10 21.91
C ALA A 7 5.81 20.38 20.58
N ASN A 8 4.81 19.79 19.93
CA ASN A 8 4.99 19.02 18.69
C ASN A 8 3.88 19.23 17.65
N PHE A 9 2.98 20.23 17.81
CA PHE A 9 1.92 20.49 16.82
C PHE A 9 2.48 20.63 15.41
N LEU A 10 3.57 21.39 15.25
CA LEU A 10 4.21 21.59 13.97
C LEU A 10 4.76 20.28 13.39
N LEU A 11 5.33 19.40 14.23
CA LEU A 11 5.86 18.10 13.82
C LEU A 11 4.73 17.15 13.40
N SER A 12 3.66 17.05 14.19
CA SER A 12 2.48 16.24 13.85
C SER A 12 1.76 16.76 12.61
N PHE A 13 1.68 18.09 12.45
CA PHE A 13 1.08 18.74 11.29
C PHE A 13 1.87 18.44 10.02
N ILE A 14 3.19 18.64 10.06
CA ILE A 14 4.07 18.28 8.94
C ILE A 14 3.98 16.78 8.64
N ALA A 15 4.01 15.92 9.65
CA ALA A 15 3.91 14.47 9.48
C ALA A 15 2.60 14.06 8.79
N ILE A 16 1.45 14.60 9.20
CA ILE A 16 0.16 14.30 8.58
C ILE A 16 0.09 14.87 7.15
N CYS A 17 0.59 16.09 6.91
CA CYS A 17 0.64 16.67 5.58
C CYS A 17 1.49 15.81 4.62
N THR A 18 2.68 15.39 5.05
CA THR A 18 3.58 14.54 4.25
C THR A 18 2.95 13.15 4.03
N ALA A 19 2.38 12.53 5.07
CA ALA A 19 1.70 11.24 4.95
C ALA A 19 0.52 11.31 3.96
N THR A 20 -0.28 12.39 4.03
CA THR A 20 -1.42 12.61 3.13
C THR A 20 -0.95 12.83 1.68
N ALA A 21 0.12 13.61 1.47
CA ALA A 21 0.70 13.81 0.14
C ALA A 21 1.18 12.49 -0.48
N PHE A 22 1.85 11.64 0.29
CA PHE A 22 2.26 10.31 -0.18
C PHE A 22 1.08 9.38 -0.43
N MET A 23 0.04 9.42 0.41
CA MET A 23 -1.18 8.65 0.20
C MET A 23 -1.88 9.01 -1.11
N PHE A 24 -2.06 10.30 -1.40
CA PHE A 24 -2.66 10.74 -2.66
C PHE A 24 -1.78 10.40 -3.87
N SER A 25 -0.46 10.59 -3.77
CA SER A 25 0.48 10.22 -4.83
C SER A 25 0.40 8.72 -5.16
N ALA A 26 0.43 7.86 -4.14
CA ALA A 26 0.29 6.42 -4.31
C ALA A 26 -1.08 6.06 -4.92
N TYR A 27 -2.15 6.72 -4.49
CA TYR A 27 -3.49 6.54 -5.06
C TYR A 27 -3.52 6.89 -6.55
N THR A 28 -2.96 8.03 -6.96
CA THR A 28 -2.90 8.44 -8.38
C THR A 28 -2.10 7.45 -9.22
N ILE A 29 -0.95 6.97 -8.71
CA ILE A 29 -0.13 5.98 -9.41
C ILE A 29 -0.88 4.66 -9.54
N PHE A 30 -1.52 4.19 -8.47
CA PHE A 30 -2.28 2.94 -8.45
C PHE A 30 -3.37 2.92 -9.52
N TRP A 31 -4.18 3.97 -9.65
CA TRP A 31 -5.23 4.04 -10.66
C TRP A 31 -4.73 4.18 -12.10
N SER A 32 -3.47 4.57 -12.30
CA SER A 32 -2.87 4.56 -13.65
C SER A 32 -2.49 3.16 -14.16
N ILE A 33 -2.35 2.18 -13.25
CA ILE A 33 -1.88 0.83 -13.59
C ILE A 33 -2.99 0.03 -14.31
N PRO A 34 -4.22 -0.13 -13.78
CA PRO A 34 -5.23 -0.96 -14.44
C PRO A 34 -5.50 -0.55 -15.88
N SER A 35 -5.64 0.76 -16.13
CA SER A 35 -5.92 1.30 -17.47
C SER A 35 -4.76 1.11 -18.47
N LYS A 36 -3.53 0.90 -18.00
CA LYS A 36 -2.38 0.59 -18.87
C LYS A 36 -2.25 -0.89 -19.20
N TYR A 37 -2.69 -1.78 -18.31
CA TYR A 37 -2.49 -3.22 -18.44
C TYR A 37 -3.75 -3.99 -18.89
N LEU A 38 -4.95 -3.39 -18.75
CA LEU A 38 -6.22 -4.01 -19.11
C LEU A 38 -6.98 -3.09 -20.07
N SER A 39 -7.56 -3.67 -21.13
CA SER A 39 -8.40 -2.97 -22.11
C SER A 39 -9.76 -3.66 -22.27
N GLY A 40 -10.80 -2.89 -22.63
CA GLY A 40 -12.15 -3.39 -22.85
C GLY A 40 -12.82 -4.00 -21.60
N SER A 41 -13.52 -5.14 -21.78
CA SER A 41 -14.27 -5.83 -20.71
C SER A 41 -13.39 -6.28 -19.53
N ALA A 42 -12.14 -6.64 -19.79
CA ALA A 42 -11.19 -7.03 -18.75
C ALA A 42 -10.86 -5.86 -17.80
N ALA A 43 -10.84 -4.62 -18.30
CA ALA A 43 -10.63 -3.44 -17.47
C ALA A 43 -11.78 -3.22 -16.48
N ALA A 44 -13.03 -3.36 -16.94
CA ALA A 44 -14.21 -3.24 -16.08
C ALA A 44 -14.21 -4.29 -14.95
N GLY A 45 -13.88 -5.55 -15.26
CA GLY A 45 -13.73 -6.61 -14.27
C GLY A 45 -12.61 -6.36 -13.26
N GLY A 46 -11.45 -5.85 -13.73
CA GLY A 46 -10.35 -5.46 -12.87
C GLY A 46 -10.72 -4.34 -11.89
N ILE A 47 -11.42 -3.30 -12.36
CA ILE A 47 -11.89 -2.20 -11.50
C ILE A 47 -12.95 -2.69 -10.49
N ALA A 48 -13.84 -3.59 -10.90
CA ALA A 48 -14.85 -4.17 -10.00
C ALA A 48 -14.21 -4.98 -8.87
N LEU A 49 -13.18 -5.77 -9.18
CA LEU A 49 -12.41 -6.52 -8.18
C LEU A 49 -11.68 -5.58 -7.20
N ILE A 50 -11.04 -4.52 -7.71
CA ILE A 50 -10.37 -3.51 -6.87
C ILE A 50 -11.35 -2.90 -5.88
N ASN A 51 -12.53 -2.49 -6.34
CA ASN A 51 -13.56 -1.91 -5.46
C ASN A 51 -14.08 -2.92 -4.42
N SER A 52 -14.26 -4.18 -4.83
CA SER A 52 -14.70 -5.24 -3.91
C SER A 52 -13.68 -5.47 -2.78
N ILE A 53 -12.39 -5.51 -3.11
CA ILE A 53 -11.31 -5.62 -2.12
C ILE A 53 -11.24 -4.35 -1.25
N GLY A 54 -11.41 -3.17 -1.84
CA GLY A 54 -11.44 -1.90 -1.12
C GLY A 54 -12.55 -1.84 -0.06
N LEU A 55 -13.77 -2.28 -0.42
CA LEU A 55 -14.88 -2.38 0.52
C LEU A 55 -14.61 -3.39 1.63
N LEU A 56 -14.04 -4.56 1.30
CA LEU A 56 -13.67 -5.57 2.31
C LEU A 56 -12.63 -5.02 3.30
N GLY A 57 -11.59 -4.34 2.82
CA GLY A 57 -10.60 -3.69 3.68
C GLY A 57 -11.23 -2.59 4.56
N GLY A 58 -12.10 -1.78 3.98
CA GLY A 58 -12.87 -0.76 4.69
C GLY A 58 -13.80 -1.34 5.76
N PHE A 59 -14.40 -2.50 5.53
CA PHE A 59 -15.25 -3.19 6.50
C PHE A 59 -14.46 -3.88 7.62
N VAL A 60 -13.33 -4.49 7.28
CA VAL A 60 -12.51 -5.27 8.23
C VAL A 60 -11.66 -4.34 9.12
N SER A 61 -11.23 -3.19 8.62
CA SER A 61 -10.31 -2.29 9.36
C SER A 61 -10.83 -1.77 10.72
N PRO A 62 -12.10 -1.33 10.89
CA PRO A 62 -12.60 -0.88 12.18
C PRO A 62 -12.80 -2.03 13.16
N ASN A 63 -13.14 -3.22 12.66
CA ASN A 63 -13.28 -4.43 13.48
C ASN A 63 -11.93 -4.82 14.11
N ILE A 64 -10.86 -4.84 13.31
CA ILE A 64 -9.51 -5.11 13.81
C ILE A 64 -9.06 -4.03 14.80
N MET A 65 -9.30 -2.75 14.49
CA MET A 65 -8.96 -1.65 15.40
C MET A 65 -9.73 -1.75 16.72
N GLY A 66 -11.03 -2.07 16.67
CA GLY A 66 -11.89 -2.24 17.83
C GLY A 66 -11.42 -3.38 18.72
N ILE A 67 -11.13 -4.56 18.15
CA ILE A 67 -10.59 -5.71 18.92
C ILE A 67 -9.24 -5.34 19.54
N ALA A 68 -8.33 -4.73 18.78
CA ALA A 68 -7.02 -4.33 19.28
C ALA A 68 -7.14 -3.31 20.44
N GLN A 69 -8.07 -2.38 20.34
CA GLN A 69 -8.34 -1.40 21.39
C GLN A 69 -8.99 -2.05 22.62
N SER A 70 -9.94 -2.98 22.44
CA SER A 70 -10.59 -3.71 23.54
C SER A 70 -9.63 -4.59 24.32
N MET A 71 -8.62 -5.18 23.67
CA MET A 71 -7.62 -6.03 24.33
C MET A 71 -6.54 -5.24 25.07
N THR A 72 -6.19 -4.04 24.60
CA THR A 72 -5.05 -3.26 25.13
C THR A 72 -5.46 -2.05 25.97
N GLY A 73 -6.72 -1.60 25.86
CA GLY A 73 -7.23 -0.39 26.53
C GLY A 73 -6.67 0.92 25.98
N SER A 74 -5.86 0.90 24.90
CA SER A 74 -5.17 2.08 24.37
C SER A 74 -5.32 2.23 22.86
N MET A 75 -5.63 3.45 22.39
CA MET A 75 -5.71 3.78 20.96
C MET A 75 -4.37 3.62 20.23
N LEU A 76 -3.24 3.68 20.93
CA LEU A 76 -1.91 3.50 20.35
C LEU A 76 -1.73 2.11 19.73
N ALA A 77 -2.35 1.07 20.30
CA ALA A 77 -2.29 -0.28 19.76
C ALA A 77 -2.98 -0.41 18.39
N GLY A 78 -4.07 0.33 18.17
CA GLY A 78 -4.77 0.39 16.88
C GLY A 78 -3.89 1.00 15.79
N TRP A 79 -3.22 2.11 16.09
CA TRP A 79 -2.29 2.76 15.16
C TRP A 79 -1.08 1.88 14.83
N PHE A 80 -0.51 1.18 15.82
CA PHE A 80 0.59 0.23 15.60
C PHE A 80 0.18 -0.95 14.71
N THR A 81 -1.03 -1.47 14.90
CA THR A 81 -1.56 -2.58 14.09
C THR A 81 -1.63 -2.19 12.61
N ILE A 82 -2.14 -0.99 12.30
CA ILE A 82 -2.19 -0.47 10.93
C ILE A 82 -0.78 -0.26 10.37
N ALA A 83 0.13 0.33 11.15
CA ALA A 83 1.50 0.55 10.72
C ALA A 83 2.22 -0.76 10.35
N VAL A 84 2.03 -1.83 11.12
CA VAL A 84 2.60 -3.15 10.84
C VAL A 84 2.02 -3.73 9.55
N ILE A 85 0.70 -3.72 9.38
CA ILE A 85 0.04 -4.23 8.16
C ILE A 85 0.54 -3.47 6.91
N MET A 86 0.69 -2.16 7.02
CA MET A 86 1.15 -1.30 5.93
C MET A 86 2.63 -1.54 5.58
N MET A 87 3.49 -1.76 6.58
CA MET A 87 4.88 -2.16 6.35
C MET A 87 4.98 -3.53 5.69
N LEU A 88 4.18 -4.51 6.12
CA LEU A 88 4.13 -5.84 5.49
C LEU A 88 3.67 -5.75 4.03
N GLY A 89 2.66 -4.94 3.75
CA GLY A 89 2.20 -4.68 2.37
C GLY A 89 3.27 -4.03 1.51
N GLY A 90 3.97 -3.03 2.03
CA GLY A 90 5.09 -2.39 1.34
C GLY A 90 6.27 -3.35 1.08
N ALA A 91 6.64 -4.15 2.07
CA ALA A 91 7.69 -5.16 1.93
C ALA A 91 7.33 -6.24 0.89
N PHE A 92 6.08 -6.70 0.90
CA PHE A 92 5.57 -7.64 -0.11
C PHE A 92 5.63 -7.05 -1.52
N LEU A 93 5.24 -5.79 -1.68
CA LEU A 93 5.31 -5.09 -2.97
C LEU A 93 6.76 -5.00 -3.47
N ILE A 94 7.70 -4.61 -2.62
CA ILE A 94 9.14 -4.55 -2.95
C ILE A 94 9.65 -5.94 -3.36
N TYR A 95 9.29 -6.98 -2.60
CA TYR A 95 9.67 -8.36 -2.92
C TYR A 95 9.13 -8.81 -4.28
N ALA A 96 7.84 -8.57 -4.56
CA ALA A 96 7.23 -8.89 -5.84
C ALA A 96 7.91 -8.16 -7.02
N PHE A 97 8.27 -6.88 -6.86
CA PHE A 97 9.01 -6.14 -7.88
C PHE A 97 10.43 -6.68 -8.09
N ARG A 98 11.11 -7.17 -7.04
CA ARG A 98 12.43 -7.82 -7.20
C ARG A 98 12.35 -9.12 -7.99
N LEU A 99 11.32 -9.93 -7.78
CA LEU A 99 11.10 -11.15 -8.57
C LEU A 99 10.90 -10.84 -10.05
N LYS A 100 10.08 -9.82 -10.37
CA LYS A 100 9.89 -9.39 -11.77
C LYS A 100 11.21 -8.93 -12.41
N LYS A 101 12.04 -8.19 -11.68
CA LYS A 101 13.35 -7.74 -12.19
C LYS A 101 14.29 -8.91 -12.49
N GLN A 102 14.30 -9.96 -11.65
CA GLN A 102 15.15 -11.14 -11.87
C GLN A 102 14.72 -11.98 -13.08
N VAL A 103 13.42 -12.20 -13.27
CA VAL A 103 12.91 -12.97 -14.42
C VAL A 103 13.23 -12.26 -15.74
N VAL A 104 13.07 -10.94 -15.81
CA VAL A 104 13.40 -10.16 -17.01
C VAL A 104 14.90 -10.19 -17.29
N SER A 105 15.75 -10.05 -16.26
CA SER A 105 17.21 -10.15 -16.42
C SER A 105 17.63 -11.53 -16.95
N GLN A 106 16.99 -12.60 -16.48
CA GLN A 106 17.33 -13.96 -16.88
C GLN A 106 16.89 -14.28 -18.32
N GLN A 107 15.78 -13.71 -18.80
CA GLN A 107 15.35 -13.81 -20.20
C GLN A 107 16.28 -13.08 -21.15
N VAL A 108 16.74 -11.86 -20.80
CA VAL A 108 17.66 -11.09 -21.63
C VAL A 108 19.01 -11.81 -21.77
N THR A 109 19.56 -12.36 -20.68
CA THR A 109 20.81 -13.15 -20.73
C THR A 109 20.64 -14.44 -21.53
N ARG A 110 19.50 -15.14 -21.42
CA ARG A 110 19.24 -16.35 -22.22
C ARG A 110 19.04 -16.05 -23.71
N ALA A 111 18.39 -14.95 -24.05
CA ALA A 111 18.24 -14.51 -25.44
C ALA A 111 19.60 -14.14 -26.07
N ALA A 112 20.47 -13.46 -25.31
CA ALA A 112 21.83 -13.13 -25.76
C ALA A 112 22.66 -14.39 -26.07
N LEU A 113 22.52 -15.46 -25.29
CA LEU A 113 23.23 -16.73 -25.51
C LEU A 113 22.73 -17.56 -26.72
N ILE A 114 21.55 -17.23 -27.27
CA ILE A 114 20.99 -17.92 -28.44
C ILE A 114 21.38 -17.21 -29.74
N VAL A 115 21.61 -15.89 -29.70
CA VAL A 115 22.00 -15.08 -30.87
C VAL A 115 23.48 -15.26 -31.25
N ASP A 116 24.33 -15.65 -30.28
CA ASP A 116 25.78 -15.82 -30.46
C ASP A 116 26.20 -17.24 -30.93
N LYS A 117 25.26 -18.07 -31.36
CA LYS A 117 25.48 -19.42 -31.92
C LYS A 117 25.00 -19.48 -33.36
#